data_AF-A0A150GPP2-F1
#
_entry.id   AF-A0A150GPP2-F1
#
_cell.length_a   1.000
_cell.length_b   1.000
_cell.length_c   1.000
_cell.angle_alpha   90.00
_cell.angle_beta   90.00
_cell.angle_gamma   90.00
#
_symmetry.space_group_name_H-M   'P 1'
#
loop_
_entity.id
_entity.type
_entity.pdbx_description
1 polymer ?
#
loop_
_entity_poly.entity_id
_entity_poly.type
_entity_poly.pdbx_seq_one_letter_code
_entity_poly.pdbx_strand_id
1 'polypeptide(L)'
;MVEAGFAMSKKDYDTGFKYLRRMMGVTAWWRKWFTAGRAIALGYNVMAVDTDVVVLDDWYWRAKQPPLSRYNMLSQSESGFAVNGGFSYIQNASPTGPVAWVFYEAMHRAVRWAEDDSKLMEISDSYRKTRSLEVDDQMLIRDCVYSAASGRPVFSVLLQTFSRDDEAFHAMNTTRHKFEEAIREPLLSRWRFNQTFPVPDQLAANVCEHFREAACPVNSTDGSVTISSATLLMPHSRGEWLPVWGGYPFNSTPGDCTKAYRDAYKELGVPLPPDPEDPSTEAAARATKSELIGLLQVQSFDNGCAGCWAEAGWWDTGRHGWWHRHLLGATQRKVAMGHIWAGLFPGDFQKEMVLMLSGHYNWQVAARVARSKKRAFFANQAFPPSPLPPEAPVVRTVLAFAPGVIHAGMSKQEFVLAAQGLAQVAVAIGAIAAWPAVPCDSDWALTAEARGRVFKPITHSIPWTYLETFFQVQPFGDSLAELQCEWPGFSRAGCIVEDKNSRGVSRGMLAVEFHHLRNSTGAEPRPEAMLKLSMNATAPRPPPSNTVRQRVPYDVLLKANLGDMLARLRHESMPVFWLDRLVEVPDLVGDAAHTYAAWRKRCPALRYLEIPERDRDRW
;
A
#
# COMPACT_ATOMS: atom_id res chain seq x y z
N MET A 1 -9.39 42.52 -0.18
CA MET A 1 -8.37 42.79 -1.21
C MET A 1 -7.00 42.45 -0.65
N VAL A 2 -6.55 41.21 -0.86
CA VAL A 2 -5.14 40.84 -0.91
C VAL A 2 -5.07 39.78 -1.99
N GLU A 3 -4.95 40.24 -3.23
CA GLU A 3 -4.55 39.39 -4.35
C GLU A 3 -3.06 39.11 -4.20
N ALA A 4 -2.72 37.99 -3.57
CA ALA A 4 -1.38 37.41 -3.71
C ALA A 4 -1.46 36.41 -4.87
N GLY A 5 -1.19 36.91 -6.08
CA GLY A 5 -0.98 36.07 -7.25
C GLY A 5 0.20 35.13 -7.02
N PHE A 6 -0.10 33.85 -6.76
CA PHE A 6 0.90 32.80 -6.86
C PHE A 6 1.20 32.60 -8.35
N ALA A 7 2.20 33.33 -8.85
CA ALA A 7 2.87 32.96 -10.09
C ALA A 7 3.51 31.58 -9.88
N MET A 8 2.92 30.54 -10.46
CA MET A 8 3.58 29.25 -10.52
C MET A 8 4.86 29.43 -11.34
N SER A 9 5.99 29.22 -10.69
CA SER A 9 7.30 29.11 -11.31
C SER A 9 7.24 28.15 -12.51
N LYS A 10 7.59 28.64 -13.70
CA LYS A 10 7.91 27.81 -14.89
C LYS A 10 9.25 27.06 -14.77
N LYS A 11 9.89 27.12 -13.60
CA LYS A 11 11.16 26.45 -13.34
C LYS A 11 10.85 25.02 -12.91
N ASP A 12 11.36 24.05 -13.67
CA ASP A 12 11.50 22.68 -13.18
C ASP A 12 12.24 22.73 -11.83
N TYR A 13 11.59 22.22 -10.79
CA TYR A 13 12.24 22.05 -9.51
C TYR A 13 13.19 20.86 -9.62
N ASP A 14 14.40 21.00 -9.08
CA ASP A 14 15.35 19.89 -9.00
C ASP A 14 14.69 18.75 -8.21
N THR A 15 14.26 17.70 -8.92
CA THR A 15 13.63 16.51 -8.34
C THR A 15 14.65 15.68 -7.55
N GLY A 16 15.93 16.03 -7.65
CA GLY A 16 16.99 15.48 -6.84
C GLY A 16 16.81 15.81 -5.36
N PHE A 17 16.81 14.79 -4.51
CA PHE A 17 17.50 14.99 -3.24
C PHE A 17 18.91 15.46 -3.61
N LYS A 18 19.35 16.64 -3.15
CA LYS A 18 20.58 17.30 -3.64
C LYS A 18 21.86 16.44 -3.59
N TYR A 19 21.83 15.36 -2.81
CA TYR A 19 22.90 14.39 -2.70
C TYR A 19 22.83 13.24 -3.75
N LEU A 20 21.77 13.17 -4.56
CA LEU A 20 21.49 12.11 -5.53
C LEU A 20 21.41 12.66 -6.96
N ARG A 21 22.56 12.91 -7.57
CA ARG A 21 22.67 13.49 -8.93
C ARG A 21 22.05 12.62 -10.03
N ARG A 22 21.88 11.32 -9.80
CA ARG A 22 21.39 10.34 -10.80
C ARG A 22 20.02 9.73 -10.48
N MET A 23 19.22 10.37 -9.62
CA MET A 23 17.90 9.85 -9.21
C MET A 23 17.96 8.36 -8.81
N MET A 24 18.93 8.00 -7.98
CA MET A 24 18.96 6.66 -7.39
C MET A 24 17.68 6.45 -6.58
N GLY A 25 16.91 5.41 -6.91
CA GLY A 25 15.66 5.08 -6.22
C GLY A 25 14.65 6.25 -6.15
N VAL A 26 13.78 6.22 -5.14
CA VAL A 26 12.78 7.27 -4.92
C VAL A 26 13.30 8.30 -3.92
N THR A 27 13.44 9.56 -4.36
CA THR A 27 13.88 10.71 -3.53
C THR A 27 13.21 10.77 -2.14
N ALA A 28 11.92 10.42 -2.04
CA ALA A 28 11.19 10.44 -0.78
C ALA A 28 11.73 9.43 0.25
N TRP A 29 12.06 8.21 -0.18
CA TRP A 29 12.63 7.17 0.69
C TRP A 29 13.99 7.58 1.25
N TRP A 30 14.84 8.18 0.43
CA TRP A 30 16.14 8.67 0.88
C TRP A 30 16.03 9.84 1.85
N ARG A 31 15.03 10.73 1.67
CA ARG A 31 14.76 11.79 2.66
C ARG A 31 14.31 11.22 4.00
N LYS A 32 13.47 10.17 4.00
CA LYS A 32 13.06 9.43 5.20
C LYS A 32 14.29 8.91 5.95
N TRP A 33 15.16 8.16 5.28
CA TRP A 33 16.33 7.55 5.92
C TRP A 33 17.45 8.52 6.28
N PHE A 34 17.66 9.58 5.50
CA PHE A 34 18.57 10.66 5.90
C PHE A 34 18.11 11.32 7.19
N THR A 35 16.81 11.60 7.32
CA THR A 35 16.23 12.20 8.51
C THR A 35 16.32 11.24 9.71
N ALA A 36 15.97 9.96 9.49
CA ALA A 36 16.07 8.92 10.52
C ALA A 36 17.51 8.72 11.01
N GLY A 37 18.47 8.55 10.10
CA GLY A 37 19.88 8.35 10.44
C GLY A 37 20.47 9.50 11.24
N ARG A 38 20.14 10.76 10.90
CA ARG A 38 20.56 11.93 11.68
C ARG A 38 19.91 11.99 13.07
N ALA A 39 18.63 11.64 13.18
CA ALA A 39 17.96 11.58 14.47
C ALA A 39 18.55 10.49 15.38
N ILE A 40 18.90 9.33 14.83
CA ILE A 40 19.59 8.24 15.55
C ILE A 40 20.98 8.71 16.00
N ALA A 41 21.74 9.39 15.14
CA ALA A 41 23.05 9.94 15.49
C ALA A 41 22.96 10.98 16.62
N LEU A 42 21.84 11.71 16.74
CA LEU A 42 21.57 12.61 17.86
C LEU A 42 21.11 11.89 19.15
N GLY A 43 20.96 10.56 19.13
CA GLY A 43 20.54 9.75 20.27
C GLY A 43 19.02 9.64 20.46
N TYR A 44 18.22 10.02 19.47
CA TYR A 44 16.76 9.84 19.54
C TYR A 44 16.34 8.39 19.27
N ASN A 45 15.27 7.96 19.93
CA ASN A 45 14.50 6.80 19.48
C ASN A 45 13.69 7.22 18.25
N VAL A 46 13.71 6.40 17.19
CA VAL A 46 13.11 6.74 15.90
C VAL A 46 12.19 5.62 15.45
N MET A 47 10.95 5.97 15.10
CA MET A 47 10.06 5.09 14.34
C MET A 47 10.00 5.62 12.91
N ALA A 48 10.56 4.87 11.96
CA ALA A 48 10.54 5.17 10.54
C ALA A 48 9.51 4.26 9.86
N VAL A 49 8.51 4.87 9.21
CA VAL A 49 7.44 4.14 8.52
C VAL A 49 7.20 4.71 7.13
N ASP A 50 6.80 3.86 6.19
CA ASP A 50 6.29 4.29 4.90
C ASP A 50 4.86 4.86 5.00
N THR A 51 4.44 5.56 3.94
CA THR A 51 3.11 6.18 3.87
C THR A 51 1.97 5.16 3.71
N ASP A 52 2.30 3.91 3.44
CA ASP A 52 1.40 2.76 3.30
C ASP A 52 1.44 1.84 4.54
N VAL A 53 1.85 2.40 5.68
CA VAL A 53 1.76 1.75 6.99
C VAL A 53 0.60 2.35 7.80
N VAL A 54 -0.14 1.49 8.48
CA VAL A 54 -1.21 1.86 9.42
C VAL A 54 -0.77 1.55 10.85
N VAL A 55 -0.93 2.54 11.74
CA VAL A 55 -0.73 2.37 13.18
C VAL A 55 -2.04 1.89 13.79
N LEU A 56 -2.06 0.65 14.27
CA LEU A 56 -3.26 -0.02 14.74
C LEU A 56 -3.34 -0.05 16.26
N ASP A 57 -2.23 0.02 16.99
CA ASP A 57 -2.23 0.05 18.45
C ASP A 57 -1.04 0.84 19.01
N ASP A 58 -0.90 0.94 20.33
CA ASP A 58 0.27 1.55 20.98
C ASP A 58 1.53 0.69 20.79
N TRP A 59 2.22 0.95 19.68
CA TRP A 59 3.51 0.32 19.36
C TRP A 59 4.58 0.60 20.42
N TYR A 60 4.62 1.81 20.97
CA TYR A 60 5.68 2.18 21.92
C TYR A 60 5.55 1.38 23.20
N TRP A 61 4.34 1.26 23.75
CA TRP A 61 4.11 0.41 24.92
C TRP A 61 4.58 -1.02 24.66
N ARG A 62 4.23 -1.62 23.51
CA ARG A 62 4.62 -2.98 23.12
C ARG A 62 6.14 -3.13 23.00
N ALA A 63 6.80 -2.22 22.28
CA ALA A 63 8.24 -2.28 22.04
C ALA A 63 9.08 -2.08 23.32
N LYS A 64 8.49 -1.49 24.37
CA LYS A 64 9.12 -1.36 25.69
C LYS A 64 8.89 -2.54 26.62
N GLN A 65 8.09 -3.53 26.22
CA GLN A 65 7.95 -4.78 26.98
C GLN A 65 9.07 -5.77 26.63
N PRO A 66 9.52 -6.61 27.57
CA PRO A 66 10.34 -7.78 27.26
C PRO A 66 9.61 -8.76 26.31
N PRO A 67 10.32 -9.43 25.39
CA PRO A 67 11.76 -9.30 25.11
C PRO A 67 12.12 -8.12 24.20
N LEU A 68 11.15 -7.40 23.64
CA LEU A 68 11.36 -6.37 22.61
C LEU A 68 12.26 -5.21 23.08
N SER A 69 12.16 -4.85 24.35
CA SER A 69 12.88 -3.73 24.96
C SER A 69 14.40 -3.84 24.93
N ARG A 70 14.96 -5.05 24.71
CA ARG A 70 16.41 -5.26 24.62
C ARG A 70 16.99 -5.00 23.23
N TYR A 71 16.14 -4.92 22.20
CA TYR A 71 16.57 -4.75 20.82
C TYR A 71 16.81 -3.27 20.52
N ASN A 72 17.95 -2.97 19.88
CA ASN A 72 18.29 -1.61 19.47
C ASN A 72 17.59 -1.22 18.16
N MET A 73 17.31 -2.21 17.31
CA MET A 73 16.54 -2.06 16.08
C MET A 73 15.52 -3.20 15.98
N LEU A 74 14.26 -2.87 15.77
CA LEU A 74 13.19 -3.77 15.40
C LEU A 74 12.74 -3.42 13.99
N SER A 75 12.64 -4.39 13.09
CA SER A 75 12.20 -4.16 11.72
C SER A 75 11.29 -5.27 11.25
N GLN A 76 10.46 -4.99 10.26
CA GLN A 76 9.75 -6.04 9.55
C GLN A 76 10.72 -6.96 8.79
N SER A 77 10.43 -8.25 8.78
CA SER A 77 11.17 -9.22 7.97
C SER A 77 10.69 -9.20 6.53
N GLU A 78 11.66 -9.08 5.62
CA GLU A 78 11.54 -9.48 4.23
C GLU A 78 12.20 -10.87 4.10
N SER A 79 11.47 -11.92 3.73
CA SER A 79 12.07 -13.25 3.46
C SER A 79 12.97 -13.84 4.57
N GLY A 80 12.63 -13.64 5.85
CA GLY A 80 13.23 -14.32 7.01
C GLY A 80 14.45 -13.63 7.63
N PHE A 81 15.39 -13.10 6.84
CA PHE A 81 16.58 -12.37 7.35
C PHE A 81 16.89 -11.06 6.62
N ALA A 82 16.11 -10.67 5.62
CA ALA A 82 16.21 -9.32 5.07
C ALA A 82 15.32 -8.37 5.86
N VAL A 83 15.74 -7.11 5.92
CA VAL A 83 14.95 -6.02 6.48
C VAL A 83 13.97 -5.55 5.41
N ASN A 84 12.72 -5.27 5.80
CA ASN A 84 11.80 -4.48 5.01
C ASN A 84 11.86 -3.00 5.41
N GLY A 85 11.94 -2.09 4.42
CA GLY A 85 12.10 -0.65 4.62
C GLY A 85 10.81 0.09 5.00
N GLY A 86 9.66 -0.59 4.96
CA GLY A 86 8.36 -0.04 5.30
C GLY A 86 8.19 0.24 6.79
N PHE A 87 8.85 -0.52 7.66
CA PHE A 87 8.78 -0.34 9.11
C PHE A 87 10.11 -0.66 9.80
N SER A 88 10.64 0.34 10.54
CA SER A 88 11.72 0.14 11.50
C SER A 88 11.52 1.00 12.76
N TYR A 89 11.71 0.39 13.93
CA TYR A 89 11.80 1.08 15.21
C TYR A 89 13.19 0.95 15.82
N ILE A 90 13.84 2.08 16.03
CA ILE A 90 15.18 2.20 16.59
C ILE A 90 15.06 2.76 17.99
N GLN A 91 15.65 2.08 18.97
CA GLN A 91 15.61 2.49 20.37
C GLN A 91 16.93 2.23 21.08
N ASN A 92 17.32 3.14 21.97
CA ASN A 92 18.52 2.99 22.81
C ASN A 92 19.79 2.65 21.99
N ALA A 93 19.84 3.06 20.72
CA ALA A 93 21.01 2.87 19.86
C ALA A 93 22.07 3.91 20.24
N SER A 94 23.33 3.49 20.28
CA SER A 94 24.44 4.40 20.46
C SER A 94 24.58 5.29 19.22
N PRO A 95 24.78 6.61 19.37
CA PRO A 95 25.12 7.53 18.29
C PRO A 95 26.26 7.06 17.37
N THR A 96 27.20 6.31 17.93
CA THR A 96 28.39 5.75 17.26
C THR A 96 28.34 4.23 17.16
N GLY A 97 27.18 3.63 17.43
CA GLY A 97 26.95 2.19 17.42
C GLY A 97 26.70 1.62 16.02
N PRO A 98 26.68 0.28 15.88
CA PRO A 98 26.39 -0.41 14.63
C PRO A 98 25.06 -0.01 13.98
N VAL A 99 23.99 0.23 14.74
CA VAL A 99 22.69 0.65 14.21
C VAL A 99 22.76 2.05 13.60
N ALA A 100 23.41 3.01 14.28
CA ALA A 100 23.63 4.34 13.72
C ALA A 100 24.48 4.27 12.43
N TRP A 101 25.51 3.43 12.42
CA TRP A 101 26.33 3.16 11.25
C TRP A 101 25.51 2.60 10.08
N VAL A 102 24.57 1.67 10.31
CA VAL A 102 23.73 1.08 9.25
C VAL A 102 23.00 2.16 8.45
N PHE A 103 22.35 3.11 9.12
CA PHE A 103 21.59 4.16 8.43
C PHE A 103 22.48 5.24 7.83
N TYR A 104 23.56 5.60 8.51
CA TYR A 104 24.57 6.50 7.96
C TYR A 104 25.18 5.93 6.67
N GLU A 105 25.59 4.65 6.70
CA GLU A 105 26.28 4.00 5.61
C GLU A 105 25.34 3.70 4.44
N ALA A 106 24.11 3.24 4.67
CA ALA A 106 23.15 2.98 3.58
C ALA A 106 22.95 4.22 2.69
N MET A 107 22.77 5.38 3.32
CA MET A 107 22.68 6.67 2.65
C MET A 107 24.01 7.08 2.01
N HIS A 108 25.14 6.88 2.70
CA HIS A 108 26.47 7.19 2.18
C HIS A 108 26.78 6.42 0.89
N ARG A 109 26.49 5.12 0.84
CA ARG A 109 26.63 4.29 -0.37
C ARG A 109 25.79 4.81 -1.52
N ALA A 110 24.53 5.18 -1.26
CA ALA A 110 23.65 5.79 -2.26
C ALA A 110 24.23 7.10 -2.81
N VAL A 111 24.72 7.99 -1.93
CA VAL A 111 25.31 9.27 -2.36
C VAL A 111 26.56 9.03 -3.21
N ARG A 112 27.43 8.10 -2.81
CA ARG A 112 28.65 7.80 -3.56
C ARG A 112 28.37 7.28 -4.96
N TRP A 113 27.48 6.30 -5.12
CA TRP A 113 27.14 5.79 -6.45
C TRP A 113 26.32 6.78 -7.29
N ALA A 114 25.47 7.59 -6.66
CA ALA A 114 24.74 8.64 -7.36
C ALA A 114 25.69 9.74 -7.87
N GLU A 115 26.76 10.03 -7.13
CA GLU A 115 27.79 11.00 -7.49
C GLU A 115 28.77 10.44 -8.53
N ASP A 116 29.29 9.23 -8.30
CA ASP A 116 30.27 8.57 -9.16
C ASP A 116 30.10 7.04 -9.14
N ASP A 117 29.62 6.49 -10.26
CA ASP A 117 29.42 5.07 -10.50
C ASP A 117 30.50 4.46 -11.42
N SER A 118 31.61 5.17 -11.65
CA SER A 118 32.73 4.72 -12.51
C SER A 118 33.22 3.33 -12.13
N LYS A 119 33.36 3.03 -10.84
CA LYS A 119 33.84 1.73 -10.40
C LYS A 119 32.90 0.59 -10.76
N LEU A 120 31.59 0.82 -10.76
CA LEU A 120 30.59 -0.16 -11.19
C LEU A 120 30.62 -0.34 -12.71
N MET A 121 30.85 0.74 -13.48
CA MET A 121 31.02 0.68 -14.93
C MET A 121 32.29 -0.06 -15.36
N GLU A 122 33.35 -0.04 -14.54
CA GLU A 122 34.56 -0.84 -14.75
C GLU A 122 34.30 -2.34 -14.58
N ILE A 123 33.42 -2.70 -13.64
CA ILE A 123 33.14 -4.09 -13.29
C ILE A 123 32.13 -4.71 -14.26
N SER A 124 31.08 -3.98 -14.65
CA SER A 124 29.97 -4.52 -15.45
C SER A 124 29.70 -3.69 -16.70
N ASP A 125 29.86 -4.31 -17.87
CA ASP A 125 29.52 -3.72 -19.16
C ASP A 125 28.00 -3.58 -19.33
N SER A 126 27.22 -4.50 -18.75
CA SER A 126 25.75 -4.40 -18.73
C SER A 126 25.29 -3.18 -17.94
N TYR A 127 25.87 -2.99 -16.75
CA TYR A 127 25.62 -1.79 -15.95
C TYR A 127 26.10 -0.53 -16.68
N ARG A 128 27.29 -0.54 -17.32
CA ARG A 128 27.78 0.62 -18.09
C ARG A 128 26.78 1.07 -19.16
N LYS A 129 26.07 0.15 -19.81
CA LYS A 129 25.08 0.45 -20.86
C LYS A 129 23.77 0.97 -20.29
N THR A 130 23.29 0.39 -19.17
CA THR A 130 21.97 0.71 -18.61
C THR A 130 22.03 1.87 -17.61
N ARG A 131 23.14 1.97 -16.87
CA ARG A 131 23.37 2.85 -15.73
C ARG A 131 22.24 2.83 -14.71
N SER A 132 21.56 1.70 -14.61
CA SER A 132 20.46 1.49 -13.67
C SER A 132 20.97 0.67 -12.50
N LEU A 133 20.98 1.28 -11.31
CA LEU A 133 21.41 0.55 -10.11
C LEU A 133 20.35 -0.45 -9.65
N GLU A 134 19.09 -0.33 -10.08
CA GLU A 134 17.94 -1.17 -9.66
C GLU A 134 17.91 -1.44 -8.15
N VAL A 135 18.29 -0.43 -7.36
CA VAL A 135 18.45 -0.53 -5.91
C VAL A 135 17.59 0.51 -5.22
N ASP A 136 16.85 0.05 -4.24
CA ASP A 136 16.04 0.86 -3.34
C ASP A 136 16.71 1.02 -1.96
N ASP A 137 16.07 1.76 -1.07
CA ASP A 137 16.51 1.99 0.29
C ASP A 137 16.54 0.70 1.12
N GLN A 138 15.57 -0.19 0.93
CA GLN A 138 15.49 -1.47 1.62
C GLN A 138 16.71 -2.33 1.34
N MET A 139 17.13 -2.43 0.07
CA MET A 139 18.31 -3.18 -0.33
C MET A 139 19.59 -2.64 0.27
N LEU A 140 19.77 -1.31 0.33
CA LEU A 140 20.96 -0.72 0.94
C LEU A 140 21.00 -0.87 2.46
N ILE A 141 19.84 -0.74 3.12
CA ILE A 141 19.74 -0.99 4.56
C ILE A 141 20.07 -2.45 4.86
N ARG A 142 19.51 -3.38 4.09
CA ARG A 142 19.84 -4.81 4.19
C ARG A 142 21.34 -5.06 4.02
N ASP A 143 21.95 -4.45 3.01
CA ASP A 143 23.39 -4.56 2.72
C ASP A 143 24.27 -4.08 3.88
N CYS A 144 23.86 -2.98 4.53
CA CYS A 144 24.52 -2.46 5.70
C CYS A 144 24.26 -3.33 6.95
N VAL A 145 23.05 -3.85 7.15
CA VAL A 145 22.77 -4.82 8.21
C VAL A 145 23.63 -6.07 8.05
N TYR A 146 23.82 -6.55 6.83
CA TYR A 146 24.70 -7.69 6.54
C TYR A 146 26.16 -7.36 6.87
N SER A 147 26.62 -6.17 6.50
CA SER A 147 27.95 -5.70 6.90
C SER A 147 28.12 -5.66 8.43
N ALA A 148 27.10 -5.17 9.15
CA ALA A 148 27.09 -5.10 10.61
C ALA A 148 27.04 -6.49 11.28
N ALA A 149 26.23 -7.41 10.76
CA ALA A 149 26.14 -8.78 11.27
C ALA A 149 27.44 -9.57 11.07
N SER A 150 28.15 -9.33 9.95
CA SER A 150 29.45 -9.97 9.67
C SER A 150 30.63 -9.29 10.39
N GLY A 151 30.46 -8.03 10.80
CA GLY A 151 31.53 -7.18 11.35
C GLY A 151 32.54 -6.72 10.30
N ARG A 152 32.21 -6.84 9.01
CA ARG A 152 33.05 -6.38 7.88
C ARG A 152 32.15 -5.84 6.75
N PRO A 153 32.62 -4.86 5.96
CA PRO A 153 31.86 -4.38 4.81
C PRO A 153 31.57 -5.51 3.81
N VAL A 154 30.31 -5.63 3.38
CA VAL A 154 29.81 -6.55 2.36
C VAL A 154 28.90 -5.76 1.41
N PHE A 155 28.90 -6.12 0.12
CA PHE A 155 28.09 -5.48 -0.93
C PHE A 155 27.20 -6.51 -1.67
N SER A 156 26.32 -7.15 -0.91
CA SER A 156 25.27 -8.06 -1.40
C SER A 156 24.38 -7.43 -2.47
N VAL A 157 24.24 -6.11 -2.45
CA VAL A 157 23.48 -5.36 -3.45
C VAL A 157 23.97 -5.57 -4.89
N LEU A 158 25.26 -5.87 -5.07
CA LEU A 158 25.85 -6.18 -6.38
C LEU A 158 25.28 -7.46 -7.00
N LEU A 159 24.73 -8.39 -6.21
CA LEU A 159 24.03 -9.57 -6.73
C LEU A 159 22.86 -9.19 -7.64
N GLN A 160 22.16 -8.11 -7.29
CA GLN A 160 21.02 -7.63 -8.04
C GLN A 160 21.47 -6.74 -9.20
N THR A 161 22.36 -5.77 -8.93
CA THR A 161 22.91 -4.87 -9.94
C THR A 161 23.56 -5.63 -11.10
N PHE A 162 24.25 -6.74 -10.82
CA PHE A 162 24.91 -7.57 -11.84
C PHE A 162 24.16 -8.88 -12.14
N SER A 163 22.88 -8.99 -11.76
CA SER A 163 22.11 -10.25 -11.85
C SER A 163 22.02 -10.86 -13.27
N ARG A 164 22.33 -10.08 -14.31
CA ARG A 164 22.31 -10.49 -15.73
C ARG A 164 23.68 -10.38 -16.40
N ASP A 165 24.76 -10.26 -15.63
CA ASP A 165 26.12 -10.03 -16.12
C ASP A 165 27.12 -10.97 -15.43
N ASP A 166 27.25 -12.20 -15.91
CA ASP A 166 28.16 -13.19 -15.33
C ASP A 166 29.64 -12.75 -15.44
N GLU A 167 29.99 -11.99 -16.48
CA GLU A 167 31.34 -11.44 -16.67
C GLU A 167 31.71 -10.45 -15.57
N ALA A 168 30.74 -9.71 -15.02
CA ALA A 168 30.97 -8.84 -13.88
C ALA A 168 31.41 -9.62 -12.63
N PHE A 169 30.84 -10.81 -12.38
CA PHE A 169 31.30 -11.69 -11.30
C PHE A 169 32.68 -12.27 -11.60
N HIS A 170 32.98 -12.61 -12.85
CA HIS A 170 34.31 -13.02 -13.26
C HIS A 170 35.36 -11.91 -13.05
N ALA A 171 35.03 -10.66 -13.35
CA ALA A 171 35.89 -9.49 -13.08
C ALA A 171 36.17 -9.30 -11.57
N MET A 172 35.25 -9.75 -10.71
CA MET A 172 35.44 -9.83 -9.26
C MET A 172 36.11 -11.13 -8.79
N ASN A 173 36.69 -11.91 -9.70
CA ASN A 173 37.34 -13.20 -9.43
C ASN A 173 36.43 -14.20 -8.68
N THR A 174 35.15 -14.25 -9.06
CA THR A 174 34.15 -15.14 -8.47
C THR A 174 33.11 -15.59 -9.51
N THR A 175 32.08 -16.29 -9.07
CA THR A 175 30.86 -16.55 -9.85
C THR A 175 29.66 -16.02 -9.06
N ARG A 176 28.52 -15.79 -9.72
CA ARG A 176 27.29 -15.37 -9.02
C ARG A 176 26.96 -16.30 -7.84
N HIS A 177 27.01 -17.61 -8.08
CA HIS A 177 26.71 -18.61 -7.03
C HIS A 177 27.70 -18.55 -5.87
N LYS A 178 29.02 -18.49 -6.14
CA LYS A 178 30.04 -18.38 -5.09
C LYS A 178 29.95 -17.06 -4.33
N PHE A 179 29.60 -15.97 -4.99
CA PHE A 179 29.37 -14.68 -4.36
C PHE A 179 28.15 -14.72 -3.44
N GLU A 180 27.04 -15.30 -3.91
CA GLU A 180 25.85 -15.50 -3.09
C GLU A 180 26.16 -16.37 -1.87
N GLU A 181 26.85 -17.50 -2.04
CA GLU A 181 27.28 -18.39 -0.96
C GLU A 181 28.19 -17.67 0.04
N ALA A 182 29.22 -16.96 -0.44
CA ALA A 182 30.19 -16.25 0.39
C ALA A 182 29.57 -15.12 1.23
N ILE A 183 28.45 -14.56 0.79
CA ILE A 183 27.68 -13.58 1.55
C ILE A 183 26.67 -14.28 2.47
N ARG A 184 25.88 -15.21 1.92
CA ARG A 184 24.73 -15.80 2.59
C ARG A 184 25.14 -16.73 3.73
N GLU A 185 26.08 -17.65 3.52
CA GLU A 185 26.43 -18.66 4.53
C GLU A 185 26.97 -18.05 5.82
N PRO A 186 27.96 -17.11 5.79
CA PRO A 186 28.42 -16.46 7.01
C PRO A 186 27.30 -15.69 7.69
N LEU A 187 26.41 -15.04 6.94
CA LEU A 187 25.29 -14.31 7.52
C LEU A 187 24.33 -15.26 8.23
N LEU A 188 23.89 -16.34 7.58
CA LEU A 188 22.96 -17.31 8.19
C LEU A 188 23.50 -17.86 9.51
N SER A 189 24.82 -18.08 9.63
CA SER A 189 25.45 -18.52 10.88
C SER A 189 25.39 -17.49 12.02
N ARG A 190 25.19 -16.21 11.71
CA ARG A 190 25.07 -15.10 12.68
C ARG A 190 23.64 -14.82 13.10
N TRP A 191 22.67 -15.25 12.30
CA TRP A 191 21.26 -15.09 12.59
C TRP A 191 20.76 -16.21 13.51
N ARG A 192 19.99 -15.81 14.52
CA ARG A 192 19.21 -16.70 15.37
C ARG A 192 17.76 -16.63 14.91
N PHE A 193 17.38 -17.58 14.07
CA PHE A 193 16.07 -17.62 13.45
C PHE A 193 15.00 -18.10 14.42
N ASN A 194 13.82 -17.49 14.31
CA ASN A 194 12.57 -17.94 14.92
C ASN A 194 12.71 -18.28 16.41
N GLN A 195 13.42 -17.44 17.16
CA GLN A 195 13.58 -17.65 18.59
C GLN A 195 12.28 -17.27 19.30
N THR A 196 11.75 -18.21 20.07
CA THR A 196 10.57 -17.99 20.91
C THR A 196 10.99 -17.49 22.29
N PHE A 197 10.34 -16.43 22.76
CA PHE A 197 10.57 -15.83 24.07
C PHE A 197 9.28 -15.73 24.85
N PRO A 198 9.27 -16.04 26.16
CA PRO A 198 8.10 -15.76 27.00
C PRO A 198 7.89 -14.25 27.12
N VAL A 199 6.63 -13.83 27.21
CA VAL A 199 6.25 -12.43 27.45
C VAL A 199 5.53 -12.27 28.79
N PRO A 200 5.66 -11.12 29.47
CA PRO A 200 4.90 -10.84 30.69
C PRO A 200 3.39 -10.82 30.45
N ASP A 201 2.60 -11.11 31.49
CA ASP A 201 1.13 -11.17 31.44
C ASP A 201 0.47 -9.97 30.73
N GLN A 202 1.01 -8.77 30.95
CA GLN A 202 0.49 -7.54 30.34
C GLN A 202 0.61 -7.57 28.80
N LEU A 203 1.74 -8.06 28.27
CA LEU A 203 1.95 -8.22 26.83
C LEU A 203 1.26 -9.49 26.32
N ALA A 204 1.27 -10.58 27.09
CA ALA A 204 0.65 -11.86 26.74
C ALA A 204 -0.83 -11.69 26.35
N ALA A 205 -1.56 -10.84 27.08
CA ALA A 205 -2.96 -10.53 26.76
C ALA A 205 -3.14 -9.95 25.34
N ASN A 206 -2.13 -9.29 24.80
CA ASN A 206 -2.18 -8.52 23.55
C ASN A 206 -1.42 -9.19 22.38
N VAL A 207 -0.85 -10.38 22.61
CA VAL A 207 -0.03 -11.11 21.64
C VAL A 207 -0.78 -12.35 21.17
N CYS A 208 -0.93 -12.47 19.85
CA CYS A 208 -1.50 -13.66 19.24
C CYS A 208 -0.63 -14.05 18.05
N GLU A 209 0.27 -15.01 18.26
CA GLU A 209 1.13 -15.56 17.21
C GLU A 209 0.33 -16.27 16.11
N HIS A 210 -0.94 -16.61 16.36
CA HIS A 210 -1.87 -17.14 15.35
C HIS A 210 -3.10 -16.23 15.24
N PHE A 211 -3.11 -15.37 14.22
CA PHE A 211 -4.14 -14.32 14.04
C PHE A 211 -5.51 -14.84 13.58
N ARG A 212 -5.60 -16.08 13.06
CA ARG A 212 -6.85 -16.64 12.51
C ARG A 212 -7.88 -16.99 13.56
N GLU A 213 -7.48 -17.07 14.82
CA GLU A 213 -8.39 -17.39 15.92
C GLU A 213 -9.00 -16.10 16.48
N ALA A 214 -10.32 -16.10 16.70
CA ALA A 214 -11.04 -14.95 17.26
C ALA A 214 -10.63 -14.70 18.73
N ALA A 215 -10.35 -15.76 19.48
CA ALA A 215 -9.77 -15.73 20.82
C ALA A 215 -8.41 -16.43 20.78
N CYS A 216 -7.42 -15.87 21.45
CA CYS A 216 -6.11 -16.49 21.55
C CYS A 216 -6.22 -17.55 22.66
N PRO A 217 -5.61 -18.74 22.55
CA PRO A 217 -5.81 -19.80 23.53
C PRO A 217 -5.43 -19.32 24.93
N VAL A 218 -6.43 -18.98 25.75
CA VAL A 218 -6.23 -18.46 27.12
C VAL A 218 -5.50 -19.49 28.00
N ASN A 219 -5.52 -20.76 27.59
CA ASN A 219 -4.84 -21.87 28.25
C ASN A 219 -3.38 -22.07 27.79
N SER A 220 -2.83 -21.27 26.87
CA SER A 220 -1.38 -21.16 26.75
C SER A 220 -0.92 -20.17 27.81
N THR A 221 -0.71 -20.65 29.04
CA THR A 221 -0.09 -19.91 30.15
C THR A 221 1.32 -19.40 29.86
N ASP A 222 1.85 -19.64 28.65
CA ASP A 222 3.13 -19.17 28.16
C ASP A 222 2.91 -18.29 26.93
N GLY A 223 2.36 -17.09 27.13
CA GLY A 223 2.38 -16.06 26.10
C GLY A 223 3.82 -15.95 25.59
N SER A 224 4.03 -16.19 24.30
CA SER A 224 5.37 -16.16 23.73
C SER A 224 5.39 -15.47 22.39
N VAL A 225 6.55 -14.91 22.04
CA VAL A 225 6.75 -14.16 20.81
C VAL A 225 7.92 -14.72 20.03
N THR A 226 7.77 -14.79 18.71
CA THR A 226 8.81 -15.30 17.82
C THR A 226 9.57 -14.16 17.17
N ILE A 227 10.90 -14.14 17.30
CA ILE A 227 11.77 -13.09 16.75
C ILE A 227 13.00 -13.74 16.11
N SER A 228 13.35 -13.31 14.90
CA SER A 228 14.62 -13.63 14.25
C SER A 228 15.60 -12.51 14.56
N SER A 229 16.79 -12.83 15.04
CA SER A 229 17.70 -11.77 15.54
C SER A 229 19.15 -12.00 15.19
N ALA A 230 19.91 -10.91 15.20
CA ALA A 230 21.36 -10.93 15.03
C ALA A 230 22.03 -9.92 15.95
N THR A 231 23.27 -10.22 16.33
CA THR A 231 24.16 -9.24 16.95
C THR A 231 24.84 -8.43 15.86
N LEU A 232 24.72 -7.11 15.94
CA LEU A 232 25.38 -6.16 15.07
C LEU A 232 26.71 -5.72 15.68
N LEU A 233 27.74 -5.74 14.86
CA LEU A 233 29.11 -5.30 15.15
C LEU A 233 29.43 -4.08 14.28
N MET A 234 30.37 -3.24 14.71
CA MET A 234 30.84 -2.13 13.88
C MET A 234 31.69 -2.68 12.71
N PRO A 235 31.28 -2.51 11.45
CA PRO A 235 32.03 -3.04 10.32
C PRO A 235 33.35 -2.32 10.11
N HIS A 236 34.40 -3.05 9.75
CA HIS A 236 35.68 -2.45 9.39
C HIS A 236 36.43 -3.32 8.38
N SER A 237 36.99 -2.71 7.33
CA SER A 237 37.72 -3.44 6.27
C SER A 237 39.07 -3.98 6.74
N ARG A 238 39.71 -3.29 7.68
CA ARG A 238 41.10 -3.53 8.12
C ARG A 238 42.11 -3.37 6.99
N GLY A 239 41.77 -2.53 6.01
CA GLY A 239 42.53 -2.36 4.78
C GLY A 239 42.32 -3.48 3.74
N GLU A 240 41.45 -4.46 4.03
CA GLU A 240 41.18 -5.60 3.14
C GLU A 240 39.75 -5.54 2.57
N TRP A 241 39.63 -5.52 1.25
CA TRP A 241 38.36 -5.55 0.53
C TRP A 241 38.26 -6.83 -0.29
N LEU A 242 37.64 -7.86 0.29
CA LEU A 242 37.59 -9.18 -0.31
C LEU A 242 36.72 -9.17 -1.58
N PRO A 243 37.23 -9.61 -2.75
CA PRO A 243 36.45 -9.65 -3.99
C PRO A 243 35.19 -10.51 -3.87
N VAL A 244 35.27 -11.62 -3.13
CA VAL A 244 34.14 -12.52 -2.86
C VAL A 244 33.00 -11.88 -2.05
N TRP A 245 33.21 -10.69 -1.48
CA TRP A 245 32.19 -9.89 -0.76
C TRP A 245 31.86 -8.57 -1.45
N GLY A 246 32.37 -8.36 -2.67
CA GLY A 246 32.07 -7.20 -3.52
C GLY A 246 33.26 -6.26 -3.74
N GLY A 247 34.41 -6.54 -3.11
CA GLY A 247 35.59 -5.68 -3.22
C GLY A 247 35.32 -4.26 -2.72
N TYR A 248 36.01 -3.28 -3.28
CA TYR A 248 35.78 -1.85 -3.03
C TYR A 248 35.04 -1.23 -4.22
N PRO A 249 33.71 -1.05 -4.15
CA PRO A 249 32.88 -0.70 -5.31
C PRO A 249 32.71 0.80 -5.50
N PHE A 250 33.66 1.61 -5.04
CA PHE A 250 33.57 3.07 -5.08
C PHE A 250 34.78 3.70 -5.74
N ASN A 251 34.62 4.95 -6.20
CA ASN A 251 35.78 5.80 -6.46
C ASN A 251 36.48 6.11 -5.13
N SER A 252 37.81 5.98 -5.11
CA SER A 252 38.67 6.22 -3.95
C SER A 252 38.72 7.69 -3.53
N THR A 253 38.38 8.61 -4.43
CA THR A 253 38.31 10.04 -4.12
C THR A 253 36.84 10.45 -3.93
N PRO A 254 36.41 10.82 -2.71
CA PRO A 254 35.07 11.34 -2.49
C PRO A 254 34.82 12.64 -3.28
N GLY A 255 33.68 12.71 -3.96
CA GLY A 255 33.22 13.95 -4.59
C GLY A 255 32.55 14.91 -3.59
N ASP A 256 32.05 16.03 -4.09
CA ASP A 256 31.51 17.12 -3.29
C ASP A 256 30.19 16.77 -2.58
N CYS A 257 29.32 15.96 -3.21
CA CYS A 257 28.10 15.47 -2.59
C CYS A 257 28.41 14.52 -1.43
N THR A 258 29.38 13.61 -1.63
CA THR A 258 29.84 12.70 -0.57
C THR A 258 30.44 13.48 0.60
N LYS A 259 31.30 14.47 0.34
CA LYS A 259 31.86 15.35 1.38
C LYS A 259 30.75 16.11 2.12
N ALA A 260 29.85 16.76 1.39
CA ALA A 260 28.74 17.51 1.98
C ALA A 260 27.79 16.61 2.79
N TYR A 261 27.61 15.35 2.41
CA TYR A 261 26.86 14.38 3.19
C TYR A 261 27.55 14.06 4.53
N ARG A 262 28.86 13.80 4.49
CA ARG A 262 29.67 13.54 5.69
C ARG A 262 29.67 14.77 6.62
N ASP A 263 29.88 15.95 6.06
CA ASP A 263 29.89 17.20 6.81
C ASP A 263 28.53 17.51 7.44
N ALA A 264 27.43 17.20 6.77
CA ALA A 264 26.09 17.35 7.33
C ALA A 264 25.85 16.49 8.59
N TYR A 265 26.57 15.37 8.76
CA TYR A 265 26.56 14.60 10.01
C TYR A 265 27.54 15.18 11.05
N LYS A 266 28.72 15.66 10.64
CA LYS A 266 29.65 16.35 11.56
C LYS A 266 29.03 17.59 12.19
N GLU A 267 28.24 18.34 11.43
CA GLU A 267 27.50 19.53 11.87
C GLU A 267 26.50 19.25 13.01
N LEU A 268 26.11 17.98 13.23
CA LEU A 268 25.29 17.60 14.37
C LEU A 268 26.01 17.74 15.72
N GLY A 269 27.34 17.90 15.71
CA GLY A 269 28.16 17.98 16.93
C GLY A 269 28.33 16.63 17.63
N VAL A 270 28.00 15.52 16.95
CA VAL A 270 28.19 14.15 17.46
C VAL A 270 29.34 13.47 16.69
N PRO A 271 30.13 12.60 17.34
CA PRO A 271 31.17 11.85 16.64
C PRO A 271 30.56 10.97 15.54
N LEU A 272 31.22 10.91 14.38
CA LEU A 272 30.87 9.94 13.35
C LEU A 272 31.24 8.52 13.83
N PRO A 273 30.53 7.48 13.35
CA PRO A 273 30.99 6.10 13.50
C PRO A 273 32.43 5.93 12.95
N PRO A 274 33.21 4.97 13.48
CA PRO A 274 34.52 4.60 12.91
C PRO A 274 34.43 4.39 11.39
N ASP A 275 35.36 4.98 10.63
CA ASP A 275 35.36 4.90 9.17
C ASP A 275 35.85 3.51 8.74
N PRO A 276 35.01 2.66 8.11
CA PRO A 276 35.41 1.31 7.72
C PRO A 276 36.56 1.28 6.69
N GLU A 277 36.87 2.40 6.04
CA GLU A 277 37.94 2.55 5.06
C GLU A 277 39.28 3.00 5.66
N ASP A 278 39.29 3.57 6.87
CA ASP A 278 40.49 4.10 7.51
C ASP A 278 41.06 3.09 8.52
N PRO A 279 42.21 2.45 8.23
CA PRO A 279 42.85 1.48 9.13
C PRO A 279 43.11 2.02 10.54
N SER A 280 43.28 3.33 10.70
CA SER A 280 43.53 3.95 12.00
C SER A 280 42.33 3.84 12.95
N THR A 281 41.13 3.62 12.43
CA THR A 281 39.90 3.52 13.21
C THR A 281 39.55 2.08 13.62
N GLU A 282 40.36 1.09 13.22
CA GLU A 282 40.08 -0.32 13.48
C GLU A 282 39.92 -0.63 14.99
N ALA A 283 40.82 -0.09 15.81
CA ALA A 283 40.78 -0.31 17.25
C ALA A 283 39.50 0.26 17.86
N ALA A 284 39.06 1.43 17.38
CA ALA A 284 37.79 2.04 17.78
C ALA A 284 36.60 1.18 17.35
N ALA A 285 36.58 0.69 16.11
CA ALA A 285 35.53 -0.21 15.63
C ALA A 285 35.43 -1.49 16.46
N ARG A 286 36.56 -2.12 16.82
CA ARG A 286 36.59 -3.30 17.69
C ARG A 286 36.11 -3.01 19.11
N ALA A 287 36.34 -1.80 19.61
CA ALA A 287 35.92 -1.37 20.94
C ALA A 287 34.44 -0.96 21.02
N THR A 288 33.80 -0.67 19.87
CA THR A 288 32.38 -0.32 19.83
C THR A 288 31.52 -1.46 20.37
N LYS A 289 30.66 -1.14 21.34
CA LYS A 289 29.70 -2.09 21.90
C LYS A 289 28.76 -2.62 20.82
N SER A 290 28.54 -3.94 20.83
CA SER A 290 27.57 -4.55 19.94
C SER A 290 26.12 -4.18 20.28
N GLU A 291 25.27 -4.23 19.27
CA GLU A 291 23.84 -3.93 19.37
C GLU A 291 23.01 -5.10 18.83
N LEU A 292 21.71 -5.11 19.11
CA LEU A 292 20.81 -6.18 18.67
C LEU A 292 19.79 -5.68 17.64
N ILE A 293 19.64 -6.44 16.55
CA ILE A 293 18.52 -6.32 15.63
C ILE A 293 17.53 -7.48 15.84
N GLY A 294 16.24 -7.17 15.81
CA GLY A 294 15.15 -8.13 15.79
C GLY A 294 14.28 -7.91 14.56
N LEU A 295 14.04 -8.99 13.82
CA LEU A 295 13.06 -9.02 12.74
C LEU A 295 11.75 -9.58 13.27
N LEU A 296 10.67 -8.86 12.96
CA LEU A 296 9.28 -9.18 13.23
C LEU A 296 8.65 -9.86 12.00
N GLN A 297 7.47 -10.46 12.14
CA GLN A 297 6.78 -11.15 11.05
C GLN A 297 7.66 -12.22 10.37
N VAL A 298 8.29 -13.08 11.17
CA VAL A 298 9.35 -14.00 10.70
C VAL A 298 8.84 -15.17 9.86
N GLN A 299 7.53 -15.42 9.91
CA GLN A 299 6.85 -16.37 9.04
C GLN A 299 5.59 -15.67 8.50
N SER A 300 5.51 -15.47 7.19
CA SER A 300 4.38 -14.79 6.54
C SER A 300 3.67 -15.76 5.60
N PHE A 301 2.73 -16.51 6.18
CA PHE A 301 1.75 -17.23 5.38
C PHE A 301 0.41 -17.22 6.11
N ASP A 302 -0.63 -17.21 5.30
CA ASP A 302 -2.04 -17.40 5.63
C ASP A 302 -2.31 -18.28 6.86
N ASN A 303 -1.66 -19.43 6.99
CA ASN A 303 -1.99 -20.42 8.02
C ASN A 303 -1.11 -20.35 9.29
N GLY A 304 -0.21 -19.37 9.45
CA GLY A 304 0.73 -19.42 10.57
C GLY A 304 1.65 -18.20 10.70
N CYS A 305 1.10 -16.98 10.67
CA CYS A 305 1.94 -15.80 10.75
C CYS A 305 2.52 -15.55 12.15
N ALA A 306 3.73 -16.04 12.40
CA ALA A 306 4.49 -15.80 13.63
C ALA A 306 5.04 -14.36 13.66
N GLY A 307 4.84 -13.66 14.78
CA GLY A 307 5.21 -12.26 14.95
C GLY A 307 4.25 -11.23 14.31
N CYS A 308 3.17 -11.65 13.65
CA CYS A 308 2.18 -10.75 13.02
C CYS A 308 1.46 -9.81 13.99
N TRP A 309 1.49 -10.11 15.30
CA TRP A 309 0.89 -9.25 16.30
C TRP A 309 1.62 -7.90 16.46
N ALA A 310 2.91 -7.88 16.15
CA ALA A 310 3.76 -6.71 16.25
C ALA A 310 3.64 -5.86 14.99
N GLU A 311 3.86 -6.50 13.84
CA GLU A 311 3.69 -5.90 12.52
C GLU A 311 3.26 -7.01 11.55
N ALA A 312 2.37 -6.71 10.61
CA ALA A 312 1.86 -7.67 9.64
C ALA A 312 1.57 -7.05 8.28
N GLY A 313 1.63 -7.88 7.25
CA GLY A 313 1.17 -7.53 5.91
C GLY A 313 -0.36 -7.57 5.75
N TRP A 314 -0.85 -6.93 4.69
CA TRP A 314 -2.28 -6.96 4.32
C TRP A 314 -2.80 -8.40 4.14
N TRP A 315 -2.00 -9.26 3.51
CA TRP A 315 -2.35 -10.65 3.24
C TRP A 315 -2.49 -11.49 4.49
N ASP A 316 -1.67 -11.20 5.51
CA ASP A 316 -1.69 -11.97 6.74
C ASP A 316 -2.85 -11.54 7.63
N THR A 317 -2.99 -10.25 7.96
CA THR A 317 -3.99 -9.85 8.98
C THR A 317 -5.02 -8.85 8.47
N GLY A 318 -4.63 -7.95 7.57
CA GLY A 318 -5.48 -6.83 7.14
C GLY A 318 -6.75 -7.28 6.44
N ARG A 319 -6.62 -8.16 5.45
CA ARG A 319 -7.75 -8.69 4.67
C ARG A 319 -8.73 -9.55 5.45
N HIS A 320 -8.41 -9.91 6.69
CA HIS A 320 -9.27 -10.66 7.60
C HIS A 320 -10.03 -9.77 8.59
N GLY A 321 -9.81 -8.45 8.51
CA GLY A 321 -10.55 -7.45 9.29
C GLY A 321 -9.80 -6.85 10.46
N TRP A 322 -8.61 -7.37 10.78
CA TRP A 322 -7.84 -6.93 11.94
C TRP A 322 -7.34 -5.47 11.87
N TRP A 323 -7.42 -4.84 10.69
CA TRP A 323 -7.02 -3.44 10.52
C TRP A 323 -8.19 -2.47 10.59
N HIS A 324 -9.44 -2.97 10.59
CA HIS A 324 -10.61 -2.11 10.50
C HIS A 324 -10.85 -1.36 11.81
N ARG A 325 -10.63 -0.05 11.79
CA ARG A 325 -10.74 0.79 12.99
C ARG A 325 -12.17 0.80 13.57
N HIS A 326 -13.18 0.73 12.71
CA HIS A 326 -14.59 0.87 13.08
C HIS A 326 -15.32 -0.47 13.23
N LEU A 327 -14.93 -1.51 12.49
CA LEU A 327 -15.58 -2.84 12.56
C LEU A 327 -15.11 -3.69 13.74
N LEU A 328 -13.92 -3.45 14.28
CA LEU A 328 -13.43 -4.20 15.44
C LEU A 328 -14.29 -3.97 16.68
N GLY A 329 -14.92 -2.80 16.84
CA GLY A 329 -15.75 -2.48 18.00
C GLY A 329 -14.96 -2.64 19.32
N ALA A 330 -15.49 -3.47 20.23
CA ALA A 330 -14.83 -3.82 21.49
C ALA A 330 -13.83 -4.99 21.37
N THR A 331 -13.67 -5.57 20.17
CA THR A 331 -12.70 -6.64 19.93
C THR A 331 -11.29 -6.12 20.17
N GLN A 332 -10.52 -6.87 20.95
CA GLN A 332 -9.15 -6.51 21.28
C GLN A 332 -8.27 -6.41 20.02
N ARG A 333 -7.43 -5.37 19.97
CA ARG A 333 -6.50 -5.18 18.86
C ARG A 333 -5.33 -6.15 18.99
N LYS A 334 -5.20 -7.03 17.99
CA LYS A 334 -4.18 -8.09 17.96
C LYS A 334 -2.92 -7.71 17.20
N VAL A 335 -2.99 -6.65 16.40
CA VAL A 335 -1.91 -6.18 15.52
C VAL A 335 -1.59 -4.74 15.89
N ALA A 336 -0.31 -4.42 16.07
CA ALA A 336 0.11 -3.07 16.42
C ALA A 336 0.36 -2.19 15.20
N MET A 337 0.94 -2.77 14.15
CA MET A 337 1.28 -2.09 12.89
C MET A 337 0.84 -2.93 11.70
N GLY A 338 0.29 -2.31 10.67
CA GLY A 338 -0.02 -2.98 9.40
C GLY A 338 0.76 -2.34 8.26
N HIS A 339 1.43 -3.12 7.43
CA HIS A 339 2.13 -2.64 6.23
C HIS A 339 1.39 -3.11 4.97
N ILE A 340 0.91 -2.16 4.16
CA ILE A 340 0.21 -2.42 2.89
C ILE A 340 1.25 -2.76 1.81
N TRP A 341 1.90 -3.90 1.99
CA TRP A 341 2.98 -4.39 1.15
C TRP A 341 2.47 -5.22 -0.06
N ALA A 342 3.39 -5.62 -0.93
CA ALA A 342 3.19 -6.09 -2.29
C ALA A 342 2.18 -7.25 -2.48
N GLY A 343 1.86 -7.49 -3.75
CA GLY A 343 1.00 -8.61 -4.16
C GLY A 343 -0.49 -8.39 -3.94
N LEU A 344 -0.95 -7.15 -3.75
CA LEU A 344 -2.35 -6.75 -3.51
C LEU A 344 -3.32 -7.20 -4.63
N PHE A 345 -4.63 -7.22 -4.33
CA PHE A 345 -5.69 -7.57 -5.28
C PHE A 345 -5.66 -6.71 -6.54
N PRO A 346 -6.01 -7.19 -7.76
CA PRO A 346 -5.80 -6.42 -8.98
C PRO A 346 -6.47 -5.05 -8.96
N GLY A 347 -5.73 -4.02 -9.36
CA GLY A 347 -6.18 -2.63 -9.32
C GLY A 347 -5.04 -1.65 -9.53
N ASP A 348 -5.36 -0.39 -9.82
CA ASP A 348 -4.35 0.67 -9.95
C ASP A 348 -4.22 1.53 -8.67
N PHE A 349 -5.14 1.35 -7.72
CA PHE A 349 -5.25 2.16 -6.50
C PHE A 349 -5.42 1.33 -5.23
N GLN A 350 -4.74 0.20 -5.19
CA GLN A 350 -4.95 -0.85 -4.19
C GLN A 350 -4.64 -0.35 -2.77
N LYS A 351 -3.55 0.41 -2.59
CA LYS A 351 -3.10 0.88 -1.28
C LYS A 351 -4.08 1.89 -0.67
N GLU A 352 -4.50 2.86 -1.46
CA GLU A 352 -5.53 3.83 -1.06
C GLU A 352 -6.86 3.14 -0.78
N MET A 353 -7.25 2.15 -1.60
CA MET A 353 -8.46 1.38 -1.36
C MET A 353 -8.37 0.63 -0.03
N VAL A 354 -7.25 -0.03 0.29
CA VAL A 354 -7.04 -0.66 1.60
C VAL A 354 -7.23 0.34 2.74
N LEU A 355 -6.66 1.54 2.64
CA LEU A 355 -6.86 2.60 3.64
C LEU A 355 -8.34 3.01 3.76
N MET A 356 -9.07 3.10 2.65
CA MET A 356 -10.50 3.46 2.63
C MET A 356 -11.34 2.39 3.30
N LEU A 357 -11.17 1.13 2.90
CA LEU A 357 -11.91 -0.03 3.41
C LEU A 357 -11.71 -0.20 4.92
N SER A 358 -10.47 -0.04 5.39
CA SER A 358 -10.11 -0.21 6.81
C SER A 358 -10.41 1.02 7.69
N GLY A 359 -10.85 2.13 7.09
CA GLY A 359 -11.18 3.37 7.79
C GLY A 359 -9.98 4.19 8.27
N HIS A 360 -8.80 3.97 7.68
CA HIS A 360 -7.59 4.76 7.91
C HIS A 360 -7.43 5.93 6.94
N TYR A 361 -8.22 5.94 5.86
CA TYR A 361 -8.21 7.01 4.88
C TYR A 361 -8.80 8.32 5.44
N ASN A 362 -8.03 9.40 5.37
CA ASN A 362 -8.48 10.71 5.83
C ASN A 362 -9.17 11.51 4.71
N TRP A 363 -10.48 11.28 4.57
CA TRP A 363 -11.33 11.96 3.58
C TRP A 363 -11.27 13.49 3.67
N GLN A 364 -11.11 14.06 4.87
CA GLN A 364 -11.05 15.52 5.03
C GLN A 364 -9.74 16.10 4.48
N VAL A 365 -8.61 15.45 4.73
CA VAL A 365 -7.31 15.85 4.18
C VAL A 365 -7.33 15.71 2.66
N ALA A 366 -7.85 14.59 2.14
CA ALA A 366 -8.03 14.36 0.72
C ALA A 366 -8.85 15.49 0.06
N ALA A 367 -9.99 15.86 0.65
CA ALA A 367 -10.84 16.95 0.17
C ALA A 367 -10.14 18.32 0.20
N ARG A 368 -9.31 18.60 1.23
CA ARG A 368 -8.53 19.84 1.33
C ARG A 368 -7.42 19.91 0.26
N VAL A 369 -6.67 18.83 0.08
CA VAL A 369 -5.65 18.72 -0.97
C VAL A 369 -6.28 18.88 -2.34
N ALA A 370 -7.45 18.27 -2.53
CA ALA A 370 -8.25 18.44 -3.73
C ALA A 370 -8.89 19.83 -3.83
N ARG A 371 -8.76 20.75 -2.87
CA ARG A 371 -9.38 22.09 -2.86
C ARG A 371 -10.91 22.08 -3.03
N SER A 372 -11.60 21.06 -2.51
CA SER A 372 -13.07 21.02 -2.47
C SER A 372 -13.57 19.98 -1.48
N LYS A 373 -14.50 20.38 -0.61
CA LYS A 373 -15.24 19.50 0.30
C LYS A 373 -16.11 18.45 -0.42
N LYS A 374 -16.28 18.60 -1.74
CA LYS A 374 -17.19 17.80 -2.59
C LYS A 374 -16.43 16.87 -3.54
N ARG A 375 -15.10 16.81 -3.45
CA ARG A 375 -14.25 15.97 -4.31
C ARG A 375 -13.98 14.64 -3.62
N ALA A 376 -14.73 13.60 -3.99
CA ALA A 376 -14.35 12.20 -3.75
C ALA A 376 -13.02 11.90 -4.50
N PHE A 377 -12.20 10.97 -4.03
CA PHE A 377 -10.78 10.95 -4.38
C PHE A 377 -10.51 10.51 -5.82
N PHE A 378 -10.91 9.30 -6.23
CA PHE A 378 -10.54 8.80 -7.56
C PHE A 378 -11.31 9.48 -8.68
N ALA A 379 -12.60 9.74 -8.43
CA ALA A 379 -13.45 10.41 -9.38
C ALA A 379 -12.97 11.83 -9.72
N ASN A 380 -12.15 12.49 -8.89
CA ASN A 380 -11.79 13.91 -9.06
C ASN A 380 -10.28 14.18 -9.13
N GLN A 381 -9.45 13.15 -9.32
CA GLN A 381 -8.00 13.33 -9.43
C GLN A 381 -7.50 13.01 -10.83
N ALA A 382 -6.80 13.98 -11.41
CA ALA A 382 -6.00 13.75 -12.59
C ALA A 382 -4.72 12.99 -12.17
N PHE A 383 -4.65 11.71 -12.52
CA PHE A 383 -3.39 10.96 -12.57
C PHE A 383 -2.82 11.05 -14.00
N PRO A 384 -1.49 11.16 -14.23
CA PRO A 384 -0.34 11.07 -13.32
C PRO A 384 0.30 12.48 -13.08
N PRO A 385 1.53 12.66 -12.52
CA PRO A 385 1.99 13.86 -11.80
C PRO A 385 2.20 15.06 -12.72
N SER A 386 1.11 15.70 -13.11
CA SER A 386 1.11 17.07 -13.59
C SER A 386 0.55 17.92 -12.45
N PRO A 387 0.96 19.20 -12.30
CA PRO A 387 0.25 20.10 -11.40
C PRO A 387 -1.25 19.94 -11.68
N LEU A 388 -2.01 19.59 -10.64
CA LEU A 388 -3.46 19.36 -10.70
C LEU A 388 -4.02 20.33 -11.73
N PRO A 389 -4.61 19.85 -12.85
CA PRO A 389 -5.19 20.74 -13.83
C PRO A 389 -6.05 21.76 -13.08
N PRO A 390 -5.98 23.07 -13.40
CA PRO A 390 -6.78 24.09 -12.73
C PRO A 390 -8.28 23.72 -12.71
N GLU A 391 -8.70 22.84 -13.62
CA GLU A 391 -10.04 22.29 -13.76
C GLU A 391 -10.02 20.76 -13.63
N ALA A 392 -9.69 20.24 -12.45
CA ALA A 392 -10.05 18.86 -12.12
C ALA A 392 -11.58 18.69 -12.31
N PRO A 393 -12.03 17.71 -13.11
CA PRO A 393 -13.42 17.64 -13.51
C PRO A 393 -14.37 17.46 -12.33
N VAL A 394 -15.32 18.38 -12.19
CA VAL A 394 -16.23 18.44 -11.02
C VAL A 394 -17.29 17.33 -11.12
N VAL A 395 -17.45 16.51 -10.08
CA VAL A 395 -18.66 15.68 -9.94
C VAL A 395 -19.88 16.58 -9.87
N ARG A 396 -20.77 16.49 -10.87
CA ARG A 396 -22.03 17.23 -10.88
C ARG A 396 -23.21 16.39 -10.42
N THR A 397 -23.17 15.09 -10.69
CA THR A 397 -24.28 14.18 -10.43
C THR A 397 -23.74 12.78 -10.16
N VAL A 398 -24.36 12.06 -9.22
CA VAL A 398 -24.06 10.65 -8.94
C VAL A 398 -25.31 9.82 -9.22
N LEU A 399 -25.13 8.65 -9.82
CA LEU A 399 -26.18 7.65 -10.04
C LEU A 399 -25.84 6.37 -9.27
N ALA A 400 -26.79 5.87 -8.49
CA ALA A 400 -26.64 4.64 -7.71
C ALA A 400 -27.88 3.75 -7.80
N PHE A 401 -27.74 2.48 -7.45
CA PHE A 401 -28.89 1.62 -7.16
C PHE A 401 -29.44 1.88 -5.77
N ALA A 402 -30.76 1.91 -5.63
CA ALA A 402 -31.42 1.98 -4.33
C ALA A 402 -31.10 0.73 -3.49
N PRO A 403 -31.09 0.84 -2.14
CA PRO A 403 -30.91 -0.29 -1.25
C PRO A 403 -31.86 -1.46 -1.58
N GLY A 404 -31.31 -2.66 -1.62
CA GLY A 404 -32.02 -3.91 -1.91
C GLY A 404 -32.17 -4.27 -3.39
N VAL A 405 -31.80 -3.39 -4.33
CA VAL A 405 -31.79 -3.72 -5.78
C VAL A 405 -30.67 -4.68 -6.12
N ILE A 406 -29.48 -4.46 -5.54
CA ILE A 406 -28.39 -5.43 -5.55
C ILE A 406 -28.52 -6.27 -4.28
N HIS A 407 -28.57 -7.60 -4.44
CA HIS A 407 -28.90 -8.53 -3.36
C HIS A 407 -28.06 -9.81 -3.45
N ALA A 408 -27.97 -10.54 -2.33
CA ALA A 408 -27.11 -11.72 -2.17
C ALA A 408 -27.42 -12.89 -3.11
N GLY A 409 -28.63 -12.92 -3.66
CA GLY A 409 -29.08 -13.96 -4.60
C GLY A 409 -28.57 -13.76 -6.03
N MET A 410 -27.92 -12.63 -6.33
CA MET A 410 -27.38 -12.38 -7.66
C MET A 410 -26.12 -13.20 -7.91
N SER A 411 -26.07 -13.85 -9.07
CA SER A 411 -24.82 -14.37 -9.62
C SER A 411 -23.85 -13.22 -9.95
N LYS A 412 -22.55 -13.53 -10.02
CA LYS A 412 -21.52 -12.57 -10.46
C LYS A 412 -21.83 -12.02 -11.86
N GLN A 413 -22.41 -12.85 -12.74
CA GLN A 413 -22.83 -12.43 -14.07
C GLN A 413 -23.94 -11.38 -14.01
N GLU A 414 -24.98 -11.61 -13.22
CA GLU A 414 -26.06 -10.64 -13.03
C GLU A 414 -25.56 -9.33 -12.40
N PHE A 415 -24.64 -9.40 -11.45
CA PHE A 415 -24.00 -8.23 -10.85
C PHE A 415 -23.23 -7.39 -11.87
N VAL A 416 -22.43 -8.03 -12.74
CA VAL A 416 -21.70 -7.34 -13.82
C VAL A 416 -22.67 -6.72 -14.83
N LEU A 417 -23.73 -7.43 -15.21
CA LEU A 417 -24.76 -6.90 -16.11
C LEU A 417 -25.52 -5.72 -15.49
N ALA A 418 -25.75 -5.74 -14.18
CA ALA A 418 -26.33 -4.62 -13.44
C ALA A 418 -25.39 -3.38 -13.47
N ALA A 419 -24.09 -3.58 -13.24
CA ALA A 419 -23.11 -2.50 -13.33
C ALA A 419 -22.99 -1.92 -14.75
N GLN A 420 -23.11 -2.75 -15.80
CA GLN A 420 -23.20 -2.28 -17.18
C GLN A 420 -24.44 -1.40 -17.40
N GLY A 421 -25.60 -1.84 -16.92
CA GLY A 421 -26.84 -1.05 -16.97
C GLY A 421 -26.72 0.29 -16.25
N LEU A 422 -26.12 0.29 -15.06
CA LEU A 422 -25.83 1.51 -14.31
C LEU A 422 -24.92 2.47 -15.09
N ALA A 423 -23.86 1.95 -15.71
CA ALA A 423 -22.94 2.74 -16.52
C ALA A 423 -23.62 3.32 -17.78
N GLN A 424 -24.53 2.57 -18.43
CA GLN A 424 -25.31 3.07 -19.56
C GLN A 424 -26.19 4.26 -19.16
N VAL A 425 -26.93 4.14 -18.04
CA VAL A 425 -27.78 5.22 -17.54
C VAL A 425 -26.94 6.40 -17.09
N ALA A 426 -25.82 6.16 -16.40
CA ALA A 426 -24.91 7.22 -15.96
C ALA A 426 -24.38 8.05 -17.15
N VAL A 427 -23.92 7.39 -18.21
CA VAL A 427 -23.50 8.08 -19.45
C VAL A 427 -24.65 8.84 -20.09
N ALA A 428 -25.85 8.22 -20.16
CA ALA A 428 -27.02 8.85 -20.76
C ALA A 428 -27.37 10.18 -20.08
N ILE A 429 -27.35 10.22 -18.75
CA ILE A 429 -27.74 11.41 -17.98
C ILE A 429 -26.56 12.31 -17.59
N GLY A 430 -25.34 11.97 -18.01
CA GLY A 430 -24.13 12.70 -17.65
C GLY A 430 -23.77 12.67 -16.16
N ALA A 431 -23.98 11.53 -15.50
CA ALA A 431 -23.66 11.29 -14.09
C ALA A 431 -22.44 10.37 -13.93
N ILE A 432 -21.89 10.35 -12.72
CA ILE A 432 -20.92 9.33 -12.28
C ILE A 432 -21.69 8.09 -11.82
N ALA A 433 -21.27 6.90 -12.25
CA ALA A 433 -21.81 5.65 -11.72
C ALA A 433 -21.17 5.34 -10.35
N ALA A 434 -21.97 5.30 -9.28
CA ALA A 434 -21.53 4.72 -8.02
C ALA A 434 -21.57 3.20 -8.15
N TRP A 435 -20.41 2.56 -8.29
CA TRP A 435 -20.33 1.13 -8.46
C TRP A 435 -21.04 0.42 -7.30
N PRO A 436 -21.87 -0.58 -7.58
CA PRO A 436 -22.66 -1.22 -6.54
C PRO A 436 -21.75 -1.98 -5.58
N ALA A 437 -22.01 -1.84 -4.28
CA ALA A 437 -21.47 -2.75 -3.29
C ALA A 437 -22.01 -4.17 -3.53
N VAL A 438 -21.15 -5.15 -3.30
CA VAL A 438 -21.52 -6.57 -3.25
C VAL A 438 -22.05 -6.87 -1.84
N PRO A 439 -23.23 -7.49 -1.70
CA PRO A 439 -23.65 -8.08 -0.43
C PRO A 439 -22.66 -9.18 -0.04
N CYS A 440 -22.03 -9.08 1.14
CA CYS A 440 -20.96 -10.01 1.53
C CYS A 440 -21.42 -11.47 1.72
N ASP A 441 -22.74 -11.72 1.73
CA ASP A 441 -23.38 -13.04 1.79
C ASP A 441 -23.73 -13.61 0.40
N SER A 442 -23.35 -12.91 -0.68
CA SER A 442 -23.43 -13.43 -2.05
C SER A 442 -22.58 -14.69 -2.20
N ASP A 443 -23.08 -15.74 -2.85
CA ASP A 443 -22.34 -17.02 -2.96
C ASP A 443 -20.93 -16.85 -3.52
N TRP A 444 -20.78 -15.99 -4.52
CA TRP A 444 -19.49 -15.74 -5.16
C TRP A 444 -18.55 -14.84 -4.32
N ALA A 445 -19.03 -14.18 -3.26
CA ALA A 445 -18.21 -13.47 -2.28
C ALA A 445 -17.65 -14.40 -1.19
N LEU A 446 -18.20 -15.61 -1.07
CA LEU A 446 -17.80 -16.60 -0.07
C LEU A 446 -16.69 -17.52 -0.59
N THR A 447 -15.86 -18.01 0.34
CA THR A 447 -14.92 -19.09 0.08
C THR A 447 -15.66 -20.37 -0.32
N ALA A 448 -14.99 -21.27 -1.04
CA ALA A 448 -15.60 -22.54 -1.45
C ALA A 448 -16.13 -23.36 -0.25
N GLU A 449 -15.43 -23.31 0.88
CA GLU A 449 -15.82 -23.99 2.11
C GLU A 449 -17.08 -23.37 2.76
N ALA A 450 -17.21 -22.04 2.73
CA ALA A 450 -18.31 -21.34 3.38
C ALA A 450 -19.65 -21.49 2.62
N ARG A 451 -19.64 -21.57 1.28
CA ARG A 451 -20.86 -21.65 0.44
C ARG A 451 -21.84 -22.74 0.85
N GLY A 452 -21.34 -23.89 1.33
CA GLY A 452 -22.17 -25.03 1.74
C GLY A 452 -22.43 -25.13 3.25
N ARG A 453 -21.83 -24.25 4.06
CA ARG A 453 -21.78 -24.42 5.53
C ARG A 453 -22.39 -23.26 6.31
N VAL A 454 -22.42 -22.06 5.75
CA VAL A 454 -22.90 -20.87 6.44
C VAL A 454 -24.38 -20.65 6.15
N PHE A 455 -25.19 -20.52 7.19
CA PHE A 455 -26.61 -20.17 7.05
C PHE A 455 -26.75 -18.69 6.64
N LYS A 456 -27.68 -18.41 5.73
CA LYS A 456 -28.00 -17.05 5.25
C LYS A 456 -29.30 -16.55 5.90
N PRO A 457 -29.39 -15.25 6.28
CA PRO A 457 -28.35 -14.23 6.20
C PRO A 457 -27.20 -14.48 7.19
N ILE A 458 -25.98 -14.13 6.80
CA ILE A 458 -24.78 -14.38 7.61
C ILE A 458 -24.70 -13.37 8.75
N THR A 459 -24.46 -13.82 9.98
CA THR A 459 -24.02 -12.94 11.06
C THR A 459 -22.52 -12.72 10.93
N HIS A 460 -22.11 -11.54 10.48
CA HIS A 460 -20.71 -11.25 10.19
C HIS A 460 -19.86 -11.09 11.46
N SER A 461 -18.60 -11.53 11.39
CA SER A 461 -17.64 -11.47 12.49
C SER A 461 -16.20 -11.34 11.99
N ILE A 462 -15.32 -10.76 12.82
CA ILE A 462 -13.87 -10.76 12.60
C ILE A 462 -13.24 -11.91 13.40
N PRO A 463 -12.33 -12.72 12.80
CA PRO A 463 -11.90 -12.65 11.41
C PRO A 463 -12.96 -13.24 10.45
N TRP A 464 -13.17 -12.61 9.30
CA TRP A 464 -14.13 -13.08 8.29
C TRP A 464 -13.54 -14.14 7.36
N THR A 465 -13.13 -15.27 7.92
CA THR A 465 -12.52 -16.39 7.16
C THR A 465 -13.47 -17.05 6.15
N TYR A 466 -14.77 -16.75 6.23
CA TYR A 466 -15.79 -17.22 5.29
C TYR A 466 -15.85 -16.37 3.99
N LEU A 467 -15.23 -15.19 3.95
CA LEU A 467 -15.18 -14.32 2.77
C LEU A 467 -13.94 -14.63 1.91
N GLU A 468 -14.13 -14.62 0.59
CA GLU A 468 -13.03 -14.78 -0.38
C GLU A 468 -12.31 -13.43 -0.59
N THR A 469 -11.49 -13.04 0.38
CA THR A 469 -10.75 -11.78 0.33
C THR A 469 -9.40 -11.87 -0.39
N PHE A 470 -9.04 -13.04 -0.92
CA PHE A 470 -7.78 -13.19 -1.66
C PHE A 470 -7.82 -12.31 -2.91
N PHE A 471 -8.90 -12.35 -3.71
CA PHE A 471 -9.08 -11.40 -4.82
C PHE A 471 -10.53 -11.02 -5.11
N GLN A 472 -11.50 -11.67 -4.47
CA GLN A 472 -12.87 -11.64 -4.96
C GLN A 472 -13.68 -10.48 -4.41
N VAL A 473 -13.54 -10.19 -3.11
CA VAL A 473 -14.23 -9.07 -2.45
C VAL A 473 -13.39 -8.49 -1.33
N GLN A 474 -13.57 -7.21 -1.03
CA GLN A 474 -12.92 -6.54 0.11
C GLN A 474 -13.96 -5.91 1.03
N PRO A 475 -14.10 -6.35 2.29
CA PRO A 475 -15.17 -5.86 3.18
C PRO A 475 -14.97 -4.41 3.63
N PHE A 476 -16.07 -3.70 3.86
CA PHE A 476 -16.13 -2.35 4.46
C PHE A 476 -17.54 -2.09 5.01
N GLY A 477 -17.73 -1.06 5.83
CA GLY A 477 -19.06 -0.66 6.34
C GLY A 477 -18.92 0.13 7.63
N ASP A 478 -20.01 0.51 8.30
CA ASP A 478 -19.92 1.20 9.60
C ASP A 478 -20.01 0.23 10.79
N SER A 479 -20.60 -0.94 10.56
CA SER A 479 -20.75 -2.01 11.56
C SER A 479 -20.75 -3.39 10.89
N LEU A 480 -20.56 -4.46 11.66
CA LEU A 480 -20.66 -5.83 11.15
C LEU A 480 -22.08 -6.18 10.65
N ALA A 481 -23.12 -5.53 11.20
CA ALA A 481 -24.50 -5.72 10.75
C ALA A 481 -24.77 -5.07 9.37
N GLU A 482 -23.99 -4.06 9.02
CA GLU A 482 -24.10 -3.30 7.76
C GLU A 482 -22.91 -3.56 6.84
N LEU A 483 -22.25 -4.71 7.00
CA LEU A 483 -21.06 -5.07 6.23
C LEU A 483 -21.39 -5.16 4.74
N GLN A 484 -20.59 -4.48 3.94
CA GLN A 484 -20.63 -4.46 2.49
C GLN A 484 -19.28 -4.91 1.93
N CYS A 485 -19.27 -5.31 0.67
CA CYS A 485 -18.08 -5.82 0.01
C CYS A 485 -17.80 -5.02 -1.27
N GLU A 486 -16.58 -4.52 -1.42
CA GLU A 486 -16.09 -3.90 -2.65
C GLU A 486 -15.63 -5.00 -3.61
N TRP A 487 -15.97 -4.90 -4.89
CA TRP A 487 -15.40 -5.78 -5.92
C TRP A 487 -14.16 -5.11 -6.54
N PRO A 488 -12.94 -5.62 -6.31
CA PRO A 488 -11.71 -4.96 -6.77
C PRO A 488 -11.62 -4.74 -8.27
N GLY A 489 -12.39 -5.48 -9.07
CA GLY A 489 -12.46 -5.31 -10.53
C GLY A 489 -12.71 -3.86 -10.97
N PHE A 490 -13.44 -3.07 -10.17
CA PHE A 490 -13.70 -1.66 -10.47
C PHE A 490 -12.57 -0.70 -10.06
N SER A 491 -11.54 -1.14 -9.34
CA SER A 491 -10.41 -0.31 -8.89
C SER A 491 -9.38 0.00 -9.99
N ARG A 492 -9.65 -0.40 -11.24
CA ARG A 492 -8.82 -0.07 -12.41
C ARG A 492 -9.03 1.39 -12.81
N ALA A 493 -7.96 2.07 -13.22
CA ALA A 493 -7.99 3.45 -13.68
C ALA A 493 -9.01 3.67 -14.80
N GLY A 494 -9.13 2.74 -15.75
CA GLY A 494 -10.14 2.84 -16.81
C GLY A 494 -11.59 2.85 -16.33
N CYS A 495 -11.86 2.39 -15.10
CA CYS A 495 -13.20 2.34 -14.50
C CYS A 495 -13.54 3.59 -13.67
N ILE A 496 -12.56 4.24 -13.05
CA ILE A 496 -12.80 5.34 -12.09
C ILE A 496 -12.17 6.68 -12.48
N VAL A 497 -11.20 6.68 -13.39
CA VAL A 497 -10.55 7.90 -13.88
C VAL A 497 -11.21 8.37 -15.18
N GLU A 498 -11.38 9.68 -15.29
CA GLU A 498 -11.89 10.32 -16.49
C GLU A 498 -10.90 10.24 -17.65
N ASP A 499 -11.41 9.94 -18.85
CA ASP A 499 -10.64 10.14 -20.07
C ASP A 499 -10.57 11.63 -20.39
N LYS A 500 -9.37 12.15 -20.65
CA LYS A 500 -9.14 13.56 -21.03
C LYS A 500 -9.99 14.00 -22.23
N ASN A 501 -10.42 13.05 -23.07
CA ASN A 501 -11.27 13.32 -24.24
C ASN A 501 -12.77 13.19 -23.95
N SER A 502 -13.17 12.71 -22.77
CA SER A 502 -14.57 12.58 -22.38
C SER A 502 -15.02 13.83 -21.63
N ARG A 503 -16.21 14.36 -21.94
CA ARG A 503 -16.76 15.57 -21.31
C ARG A 503 -17.20 15.36 -19.84
N GLY A 504 -16.46 14.66 -18.99
CA GLY A 504 -16.83 14.50 -17.57
C GLY A 504 -17.66 13.28 -17.18
N VAL A 505 -18.08 12.44 -18.13
CA VAL A 505 -19.22 11.52 -17.94
C VAL A 505 -18.91 10.02 -18.11
N SER A 506 -17.63 9.65 -18.25
CA SER A 506 -17.21 8.24 -18.48
C SER A 506 -16.31 7.68 -17.37
N ARG A 507 -16.79 7.79 -16.12
CA ARG A 507 -16.09 7.37 -14.91
C ARG A 507 -17.06 6.93 -13.82
N GLY A 508 -16.58 6.05 -12.94
CA GLY A 508 -17.29 5.59 -11.77
C GLY A 508 -16.68 6.08 -10.45
N MET A 509 -17.33 5.71 -9.36
CA MET A 509 -16.91 5.89 -7.98
C MET A 509 -16.98 4.54 -7.28
N LEU A 510 -15.98 4.19 -6.47
CA LEU A 510 -15.98 2.92 -5.74
C LEU A 510 -17.14 2.87 -4.72
N ALA A 511 -17.57 1.67 -4.36
CA ALA A 511 -18.67 1.50 -3.41
C ALA A 511 -18.31 2.09 -2.03
N VAL A 512 -17.06 1.92 -1.58
CA VAL A 512 -16.57 2.53 -0.33
C VAL A 512 -16.55 4.07 -0.38
N GLU A 513 -16.25 4.67 -1.53
CA GLU A 513 -16.33 6.13 -1.72
C GLU A 513 -17.79 6.61 -1.67
N PHE A 514 -18.70 5.86 -2.32
CA PHE A 514 -20.12 6.19 -2.31
C PHE A 514 -20.74 6.05 -0.92
N HIS A 515 -20.33 5.04 -0.15
CA HIS A 515 -20.73 4.89 1.25
C HIS A 515 -20.31 6.10 2.09
N HIS A 516 -19.07 6.56 1.96
CA HIS A 516 -18.62 7.79 2.61
C HIS A 516 -19.44 9.03 2.18
N LEU A 517 -19.70 9.16 0.88
CA LEU A 517 -20.52 10.25 0.36
C LEU A 517 -21.93 10.23 0.98
N ARG A 518 -22.57 9.07 1.01
CA ARG A 518 -23.90 8.89 1.60
C ARG A 518 -23.92 9.36 3.05
N ASN A 519 -22.98 8.87 3.85
CA ASN A 519 -22.90 9.19 5.27
C ASN A 519 -22.60 10.67 5.54
N SER A 520 -21.80 11.31 4.70
CA SER A 520 -21.42 12.72 4.88
C SER A 520 -22.49 13.71 4.38
N THR A 521 -23.39 13.28 3.50
CA THR A 521 -24.43 14.13 2.90
C THR A 521 -25.85 13.81 3.37
N GLY A 522 -26.07 12.64 3.97
CA GLY A 522 -27.41 12.13 4.27
C GLY A 522 -28.21 11.81 3.01
N ALA A 523 -27.54 11.48 1.90
CA ALA A 523 -28.19 11.15 0.64
C ALA A 523 -28.96 9.84 0.78
N GLU A 524 -30.29 9.90 0.73
CA GLU A 524 -31.14 8.72 0.84
C GLU A 524 -32.06 8.61 -0.39
N PRO A 525 -32.52 7.40 -0.74
CA PRO A 525 -33.53 7.23 -1.77
C PRO A 525 -34.84 7.89 -1.35
N ARG A 526 -35.29 8.87 -2.12
CA ARG A 526 -36.59 9.55 -1.97
C ARG A 526 -37.31 9.60 -3.31
N PRO A 527 -38.65 9.69 -3.35
CA PRO A 527 -39.40 9.71 -4.60
C PRO A 527 -38.89 10.74 -5.61
N GLU A 528 -38.50 11.93 -5.17
CA GLU A 528 -37.94 13.01 -5.98
C GLU A 528 -36.52 12.76 -6.50
N ALA A 529 -35.82 11.78 -5.92
CA ALA A 529 -34.48 11.39 -6.30
C ALA A 529 -34.44 10.09 -7.13
N MET A 530 -35.57 9.41 -7.28
CA MET A 530 -35.69 8.21 -8.12
C MET A 530 -35.79 8.60 -9.60
N LEU A 531 -35.02 7.92 -10.46
CA LEU A 531 -35.19 8.11 -11.90
C LEU A 531 -36.49 7.47 -12.39
N LYS A 532 -37.22 8.20 -13.21
CA LYS A 532 -38.38 7.71 -13.95
C LYS A 532 -37.90 6.89 -15.15
N LEU A 533 -38.35 5.65 -15.23
CA LEU A 533 -37.95 4.70 -16.28
C LEU A 533 -39.02 4.54 -17.38
N SER A 534 -40.08 5.35 -17.33
CA SER A 534 -41.17 5.42 -18.31
C SER A 534 -41.79 6.81 -18.31
N MET A 535 -42.44 7.19 -19.42
CA MET A 535 -43.21 8.45 -19.52
C MET A 535 -44.53 8.39 -18.75
N ASN A 536 -45.12 7.20 -18.63
CA ASN A 536 -46.36 6.95 -17.89
C ASN A 536 -46.02 6.43 -16.50
N ALA A 537 -46.95 6.64 -15.54
CA ALA A 537 -46.82 6.42 -14.10
C ALA A 537 -45.85 5.30 -13.67
N THR A 538 -45.13 5.54 -12.58
CA THR A 538 -44.11 4.65 -12.01
C THR A 538 -44.62 3.22 -11.97
N ALA A 539 -44.08 2.34 -12.83
CA ALA A 539 -44.36 0.92 -12.75
C ALA A 539 -44.11 0.46 -11.30
N PRO A 540 -44.95 -0.43 -10.74
CA PRO A 540 -44.79 -0.90 -9.36
C PRO A 540 -43.34 -1.30 -9.10
N ARG A 541 -42.84 -0.99 -7.90
CA ARG A 541 -41.50 -1.43 -7.51
C ARG A 541 -41.45 -2.95 -7.67
N PRO A 542 -40.47 -3.50 -8.38
CA PRO A 542 -40.36 -4.94 -8.53
C PRO A 542 -40.19 -5.60 -7.15
N PRO A 543 -40.56 -6.90 -7.04
CA PRO A 543 -40.37 -7.62 -5.79
C PRO A 543 -38.88 -7.61 -5.38
N PRO A 544 -38.59 -7.73 -4.07
CA PRO A 544 -37.23 -7.96 -3.61
C PRO A 544 -36.61 -9.14 -4.36
N SER A 545 -35.31 -9.07 -4.64
CA SER A 545 -34.56 -10.10 -5.35
C SER A 545 -34.88 -10.27 -6.85
N ASN A 546 -35.54 -9.29 -7.48
CA ASN A 546 -35.77 -9.32 -8.93
C ASN A 546 -34.47 -9.07 -9.71
N THR A 547 -34.05 -10.05 -10.53
CA THR A 547 -32.88 -9.92 -11.42
C THR A 547 -33.24 -9.55 -12.87
N VAL A 548 -34.53 -9.36 -13.18
CA VAL A 548 -34.98 -8.96 -14.51
C VAL A 548 -34.60 -7.50 -14.77
N ARG A 549 -33.83 -7.28 -15.85
CA ARG A 549 -33.43 -5.95 -16.31
C ARG A 549 -34.56 -5.30 -17.12
N GLN A 550 -35.00 -4.12 -16.69
CA GLN A 550 -35.95 -3.32 -17.43
C GLN A 550 -35.26 -2.64 -18.62
N ARG A 551 -35.73 -2.93 -19.83
CA ARG A 551 -35.33 -2.19 -21.03
C ARG A 551 -35.95 -0.81 -21.03
N VAL A 552 -35.12 0.23 -21.10
CA VAL A 552 -35.57 1.62 -21.12
C VAL A 552 -35.01 2.30 -22.37
N PRO A 553 -35.87 2.80 -23.27
CA PRO A 553 -35.42 3.57 -24.42
C PRO A 553 -34.65 4.83 -24.00
N TYR A 554 -33.57 5.14 -24.70
CA TYR A 554 -32.70 6.28 -24.36
C TYR A 554 -33.45 7.63 -24.33
N ASP A 555 -34.33 7.86 -25.30
CA ASP A 555 -35.08 9.12 -25.39
C ASP A 555 -36.12 9.27 -24.27
N VAL A 556 -36.74 8.16 -23.85
CA VAL A 556 -37.66 8.11 -22.71
C VAL A 556 -36.93 8.42 -21.41
N LEU A 557 -35.76 7.80 -21.18
CA LEU A 557 -34.94 8.05 -20.00
C LEU A 557 -34.60 9.54 -19.84
N LEU A 558 -34.20 10.20 -20.94
CA LEU A 558 -33.88 11.62 -20.90
C LEU A 558 -35.12 12.50 -20.68
N LYS A 559 -36.17 12.30 -21.50
CA LYS A 559 -37.38 13.14 -21.44
C LYS A 559 -38.08 13.05 -20.09
N ALA A 560 -38.12 11.87 -19.49
CA ALA A 560 -38.80 11.65 -18.21
C ALA A 560 -38.08 12.33 -17.03
N ASN A 561 -36.75 12.52 -17.11
CA ASN A 561 -35.93 12.96 -15.97
C ASN A 561 -35.34 14.37 -16.12
N LEU A 562 -35.32 14.96 -17.31
CA LEU A 562 -34.65 16.23 -17.58
C LEU A 562 -35.10 17.36 -16.64
N GLY A 563 -36.41 17.48 -16.39
CA GLY A 563 -36.97 18.50 -15.50
C GLY A 563 -36.47 18.36 -14.06
N ASP A 564 -36.56 17.15 -13.49
CA ASP A 564 -36.14 16.86 -12.11
C ASP A 564 -34.62 17.01 -11.96
N MET A 565 -33.85 16.60 -12.97
CA MET A 565 -32.40 16.78 -13.01
C MET A 565 -31.99 18.25 -12.98
N LEU A 566 -32.57 19.07 -13.86
CA LEU A 566 -32.27 20.50 -13.93
C LEU A 566 -32.71 21.23 -12.65
N ALA A 567 -33.84 20.82 -12.06
CA ALA A 567 -34.30 21.37 -10.79
C ALA A 567 -33.32 21.06 -9.66
N ARG A 568 -32.93 19.80 -9.49
CA ARG A 568 -32.00 19.40 -8.42
C ARG A 568 -30.61 20.00 -8.58
N LEU A 569 -30.08 20.08 -9.80
CA LEU A 569 -28.78 20.72 -10.07
C LEU A 569 -28.73 22.22 -9.70
N ARG A 570 -29.87 22.89 -9.55
CA ARG A 570 -29.94 24.28 -9.09
C ARG A 570 -29.88 24.41 -7.56
N HIS A 571 -30.28 23.38 -6.83
CA HIS A 571 -30.44 23.43 -5.36
C HIS A 571 -29.42 22.55 -4.63
N GLU A 572 -28.97 21.48 -5.27
CA GLU A 572 -28.03 20.51 -4.75
C GLU A 572 -26.73 20.61 -5.55
N SER A 573 -25.61 20.63 -4.84
CA SER A 573 -24.32 20.71 -5.52
C SER A 573 -23.82 19.40 -6.10
N MET A 574 -24.38 18.28 -5.65
CA MET A 574 -24.04 16.94 -6.14
C MET A 574 -25.23 16.00 -5.88
N PRO A 575 -26.34 16.17 -6.61
CA PRO A 575 -27.50 15.31 -6.47
C PRO A 575 -27.14 13.84 -6.72
N VAL A 576 -27.65 12.98 -5.83
CA VAL A 576 -27.64 11.52 -6.00
C VAL A 576 -28.99 11.11 -6.57
N PHE A 577 -28.98 10.47 -7.75
CA PHE A 577 -30.15 9.82 -8.35
C PHE A 577 -30.11 8.32 -8.11
N TRP A 578 -31.29 7.74 -7.97
CA TRP A 578 -31.45 6.34 -7.60
C TRP A 578 -32.20 5.56 -8.66
N LEU A 579 -31.74 4.34 -8.93
CA LEU A 579 -32.46 3.32 -9.69
C LEU A 579 -33.09 2.34 -8.70
N ASP A 580 -34.41 2.19 -8.75
CA ASP A 580 -35.16 1.28 -7.88
C ASP A 580 -35.23 -0.16 -8.40
N ARG A 581 -34.55 -0.44 -9.52
CA ARG A 581 -34.52 -1.73 -10.22
C ARG A 581 -33.34 -1.82 -11.19
N LEU A 582 -33.06 -3.02 -11.68
CA LEU A 582 -32.05 -3.24 -12.72
C LEU A 582 -32.55 -2.74 -14.08
N VAL A 583 -31.64 -2.15 -14.86
CA VAL A 583 -31.98 -1.48 -16.13
C VAL A 583 -30.99 -1.86 -17.23
N GLU A 584 -31.42 -1.77 -18.48
CA GLU A 584 -30.54 -1.71 -19.64
C GLU A 584 -31.07 -0.68 -20.64
N VAL A 585 -30.15 0.05 -21.30
CA VAL A 585 -30.47 1.05 -22.33
C VAL A 585 -29.88 0.53 -23.65
N PRO A 586 -30.60 -0.36 -24.37
CA PRO A 586 -30.05 -1.06 -25.53
C PRO A 586 -29.84 -0.14 -26.75
N ASP A 587 -30.50 1.01 -26.77
CA ASP A 587 -30.60 1.97 -27.86
C ASP A 587 -29.89 3.30 -27.52
N LEU A 588 -28.78 3.26 -26.78
CA LEU A 588 -27.92 4.44 -26.66
C LEU A 588 -27.54 4.93 -28.06
N VAL A 589 -27.72 6.24 -28.32
CA VAL A 589 -27.37 6.88 -29.60
C VAL A 589 -26.45 8.08 -29.40
N GLY A 590 -25.83 8.52 -30.50
CA GLY A 590 -25.01 9.74 -30.54
C GLY A 590 -23.80 9.70 -29.60
N ASP A 591 -23.52 10.85 -28.95
CA ASP A 591 -22.39 11.03 -28.04
C ASP A 591 -22.42 10.04 -26.87
N ALA A 592 -23.61 9.68 -26.35
CA ALA A 592 -23.76 8.76 -25.23
C ALA A 592 -23.32 7.34 -25.61
N ALA A 593 -23.72 6.85 -26.80
CA ALA A 593 -23.30 5.56 -27.31
C ALA A 593 -21.77 5.48 -27.48
N HIS A 594 -21.19 6.51 -28.10
CA HIS A 594 -19.75 6.60 -28.31
C HIS A 594 -18.99 6.62 -26.97
N THR A 595 -19.48 7.42 -26.02
CA THR A 595 -18.86 7.57 -24.70
C THR A 595 -18.92 6.28 -23.89
N TYR A 596 -20.07 5.59 -23.86
CA TYR A 596 -20.19 4.30 -23.19
C TYR A 596 -19.30 3.22 -23.83
N ALA A 597 -19.26 3.16 -25.18
CA ALA A 597 -18.39 2.22 -25.88
C ALA A 597 -16.90 2.46 -25.57
N ALA A 598 -16.46 3.72 -25.55
CA ALA A 598 -15.10 4.09 -25.16
C ALA A 598 -14.81 3.73 -23.69
N TRP A 599 -15.76 3.99 -22.78
CA TRP A 599 -15.60 3.64 -21.37
C TRP A 599 -15.50 2.13 -21.16
N ARG A 600 -16.42 1.36 -21.75
CA ARG A 600 -16.41 -0.10 -21.72
C ARG A 600 -15.09 -0.66 -22.26
N LYS A 601 -14.53 -0.07 -23.31
CA LYS A 601 -13.22 -0.48 -23.84
C LYS A 601 -12.08 -0.27 -22.83
N ARG A 602 -12.11 0.82 -22.06
CA ARG A 602 -11.08 1.18 -21.07
C ARG A 602 -11.25 0.49 -19.72
N CYS A 603 -12.50 0.27 -19.27
CA CYS A 603 -12.82 -0.36 -18.00
C CYS A 603 -13.04 -1.88 -18.20
N PRO A 604 -12.07 -2.74 -17.85
CA PRO A 604 -12.20 -4.15 -18.15
C PRO A 604 -13.30 -4.83 -17.30
N ALA A 605 -13.70 -4.25 -16.16
CA ALA A 605 -14.84 -4.74 -15.36
C ALA A 605 -16.17 -4.70 -16.14
N LEU A 606 -16.39 -3.66 -16.94
CA LEU A 606 -17.56 -3.56 -17.82
C LEU A 606 -17.53 -4.56 -18.98
N ARG A 607 -16.37 -5.20 -19.23
CA ARG A 607 -16.17 -6.26 -20.22
C ARG A 607 -15.84 -7.59 -19.58
N TYR A 608 -16.08 -7.74 -18.27
CA TYR A 608 -15.68 -8.92 -17.52
C TYR A 608 -16.16 -10.20 -18.20
N LEU A 609 -17.37 -10.26 -18.74
CA LEU A 609 -17.88 -11.46 -19.41
C LEU A 609 -17.17 -11.80 -20.75
N GLU A 610 -16.49 -10.84 -21.37
CA GLU A 610 -15.75 -11.00 -22.64
C GLU A 610 -14.26 -11.31 -22.45
N ILE A 611 -13.72 -11.05 -21.26
CA ILE A 611 -12.31 -11.29 -20.96
C ILE A 611 -12.10 -12.81 -20.79
N PRO A 612 -10.95 -13.38 -21.24
CA PRO A 612 -10.65 -14.79 -21.02
C PRO A 612 -10.69 -15.17 -19.54
N GLU A 613 -11.19 -16.36 -19.21
CA GLU A 613 -11.34 -16.84 -17.83
C GLU A 613 -10.06 -16.70 -16.99
N ARG A 614 -8.91 -17.11 -17.55
CA ARG A 614 -7.60 -16.96 -16.90
C ARG A 614 -7.27 -15.53 -16.43
N ASP A 615 -7.80 -14.53 -17.14
CA ASP A 615 -7.55 -13.11 -16.85
C ASP A 615 -8.59 -12.55 -15.85
N ARG A 616 -9.66 -13.32 -15.59
CA ARG A 616 -10.79 -13.04 -14.69
C ARG A 616 -10.72 -13.78 -13.35
N ASP A 617 -10.00 -14.90 -13.28
CA ASP A 617 -9.89 -15.73 -12.08
C ASP A 617 -9.30 -15.01 -10.87
N ARG A 618 -8.65 -13.87 -11.11
CA ARG A 618 -8.07 -12.99 -10.09
C ARG A 618 -8.92 -11.75 -9.79
N TRP A 619 -10.17 -11.70 -10.22
CA TRP A 619 -11.07 -10.54 -10.03
C TRP A 619 -12.20 -10.86 -9.10
#